data_AF-A0A7X8IMB5-F1
#
_entry.id   AF-A0A7X8IMB5-F1
#
_cell.length_a   1.000
_cell.length_b   1.000
_cell.length_c   1.000
_cell.angle_alpha   90.00
_cell.angle_beta   90.00
_cell.angle_gamma   90.00
#
_symmetry.space_group_name_H-M   'P 1'
#
loop_
_entity.id
_entity.type
_entity.pdbx_description
1 polymer ?
#
loop_
_entity_poly.entity_id
_entity_poly.type
_entity_poly.pdbx_seq_one_letter_code
_entity_poly.pdbx_strand_id
1 'polypeptide(L)'
;MGLKYWLPIFLWGRSIFSKSHYFDIGGLFPSRLKIFPGSFKGNPGTGKTTVARLVGKLFKEIGVLQKGHLVEVERADLVGEYIGHTAQKTRDQVKRALGGILFIDEAYSLARGGERDFGKESIDALVKSMEDHKENLILILAGYRDEMERFIQSNPGVRSRFPIQIDFPDYTVHELMQIADLMLSQRQYCLSSEARLELQRILEKQVREGMGHNGNARLVRNLIERGIRRQAVRLISQKEIKREDLVLIRRQDLEPHAEDS
;
A
#
# COMPACT_ATOMS: atom_id res chain seq x y z
N MET A 1 -5.42 -9.65 -12.99
CA MET A 1 -4.66 -9.48 -11.74
C MET A 1 -3.44 -10.38 -11.81
N GLY A 2 -2.26 -9.85 -12.17
CA GLY A 2 -1.10 -10.65 -12.62
C GLY A 2 -0.25 -11.28 -11.50
N LEU A 3 0.75 -12.09 -11.90
CA LEU A 3 1.70 -12.81 -11.02
C LEU A 3 2.37 -11.93 -9.94
N LYS A 4 2.54 -10.62 -10.21
CA LYS A 4 3.16 -9.66 -9.28
C LYS A 4 2.44 -9.55 -7.91
N TYR A 5 1.13 -9.79 -7.85
CA TYR A 5 0.35 -9.72 -6.60
C TYR A 5 0.40 -11.02 -5.79
N TRP A 6 0.63 -12.14 -6.46
CA TRP A 6 0.75 -13.45 -5.84
C TRP A 6 2.14 -13.69 -5.28
N LEU A 7 3.19 -13.09 -5.84
CA LEU A 7 4.56 -13.25 -5.35
C LEU A 7 4.72 -12.82 -3.87
N PRO A 8 4.19 -11.66 -3.41
CA PRO A 8 4.19 -11.31 -1.99
C PRO A 8 3.50 -12.35 -1.10
N ILE A 9 2.31 -12.79 -1.51
CA ILE A 9 1.49 -13.78 -0.81
C ILE A 9 2.19 -15.14 -0.77
N PHE A 10 2.84 -15.53 -1.88
CA PHE A 10 3.55 -16.77 -2.04
C PHE A 10 4.88 -16.78 -1.30
N LEU A 11 5.60 -15.66 -1.24
CA LEU A 11 6.81 -15.50 -0.42
C LEU A 11 6.47 -15.52 1.08
N TRP A 12 5.37 -14.89 1.50
CA TRP A 12 4.86 -15.00 2.86
C TRP A 12 4.40 -16.40 3.20
N GLY A 13 3.58 -17.01 2.34
CA GLY A 13 3.15 -18.40 2.47
C GLY A 13 4.35 -19.33 2.57
N ARG A 14 5.34 -19.23 1.67
CA ARG A 14 6.55 -20.05 1.74
C ARG A 14 7.34 -19.83 3.02
N SER A 15 7.44 -18.62 3.57
CA SER A 15 8.14 -18.43 4.85
C SER A 15 7.41 -19.13 6.02
N ILE A 16 6.08 -19.09 5.98
CA ILE A 16 5.18 -19.75 6.92
C ILE A 16 5.27 -21.29 6.79
N PHE A 17 5.32 -21.82 5.57
CA PHE A 17 5.31 -23.27 5.30
C PHE A 17 6.71 -23.91 5.19
N SER A 18 7.76 -23.18 4.80
CA SER A 18 9.12 -23.71 4.55
C SER A 18 9.94 -23.93 5.83
N LYS A 19 9.60 -23.26 6.93
CA LYS A 19 10.25 -23.48 8.24
C LYS A 19 9.55 -24.55 9.09
N SER A 20 8.42 -25.05 8.63
CA SER A 20 7.88 -26.34 9.07
C SER A 20 8.48 -27.42 8.19
N HIS A 21 9.46 -28.15 8.68
CA HIS A 21 9.63 -29.53 8.20
C HIS A 21 8.29 -30.26 8.43
N TYR A 22 7.99 -31.29 7.63
CA TYR A 22 6.71 -32.00 7.52
C TYR A 22 5.73 -31.44 6.46
N PHE A 23 6.02 -31.71 5.19
CA PHE A 23 4.97 -32.15 4.28
C PHE A 23 5.03 -33.67 4.28
N ASP A 24 4.26 -34.30 5.17
CA ASP A 24 3.95 -35.73 5.08
C ASP A 24 2.44 -35.89 4.92
N ILE A 25 2.08 -36.78 4.02
CA ILE A 25 0.72 -37.03 3.55
C ILE A 25 -0.10 -37.59 4.72
N GLY A 26 -0.91 -36.76 5.39
CA GLY A 26 -1.86 -37.22 6.40
C GLY A 26 -2.11 -36.33 7.63
N GLY A 27 -1.42 -35.19 7.79
CA GLY A 27 -1.58 -34.31 8.97
C GLY A 27 -1.87 -32.86 8.60
N LEU A 28 -3.12 -32.43 8.78
CA LEU A 28 -3.57 -31.04 8.66
C LEU A 28 -2.73 -30.10 9.55
N PHE A 29 -2.08 -29.13 8.91
CA PHE A 29 -1.45 -27.90 9.42
C PHE A 29 -0.56 -28.01 10.68
N PRO A 30 0.68 -27.45 10.65
CA PRO A 30 1.55 -27.45 11.82
C PRO A 30 0.87 -26.75 13.00
N SER A 31 1.10 -27.27 14.21
CA SER A 31 0.41 -26.91 15.46
C SER A 31 0.59 -25.45 15.91
N ARG A 32 1.35 -24.62 15.17
CA ARG A 32 1.37 -23.14 15.26
C ARG A 32 1.99 -22.57 13.99
N LEU A 33 1.18 -22.01 13.09
CA LEU A 33 1.69 -21.17 11.99
C LEU A 33 2.42 -19.96 12.59
N LYS A 34 3.72 -19.81 12.29
CA LYS A 34 4.49 -18.65 12.74
C LYS A 34 4.19 -17.46 11.84
N ILE A 35 3.71 -16.38 12.44
CA ILE A 35 3.53 -15.10 11.78
C ILE A 35 4.88 -14.40 11.70
N PHE A 36 5.25 -13.93 10.50
CA PHE A 36 6.49 -13.19 10.28
C PHE A 36 6.19 -11.73 9.93
N PRO A 37 6.88 -10.77 10.56
CA PRO A 37 6.83 -9.37 10.17
C PRO A 37 7.33 -9.16 8.74
N GLY A 38 6.76 -8.16 8.06
CA GLY A 38 7.08 -7.85 6.66
C GLY A 38 7.56 -6.41 6.47
N SER A 39 8.39 -6.20 5.45
CA SER A 39 8.76 -4.86 4.97
C SER A 39 8.37 -4.71 3.50
N PHE A 40 7.56 -3.70 3.17
CA PHE A 40 7.03 -3.44 1.83
C PHE A 40 7.71 -2.19 1.26
N LYS A 41 8.48 -2.38 0.20
CA LYS A 41 9.31 -1.33 -0.41
C LYS A 41 8.76 -0.95 -1.78
N GLY A 42 8.52 0.32 -2.04
CA GLY A 42 8.17 0.80 -3.38
C GLY A 42 7.52 2.18 -3.38
N ASN A 43 7.38 2.76 -4.57
CA ASN A 43 6.83 4.10 -4.76
C ASN A 43 5.36 4.20 -4.31
N PRO A 44 4.80 5.42 -4.13
CA PRO A 44 3.38 5.59 -3.87
C PRO A 44 2.54 4.98 -4.99
N GLY A 45 1.38 4.44 -4.63
CA GLY A 45 0.45 3.91 -5.62
C GLY A 45 0.84 2.58 -6.27
N THR A 46 1.87 1.86 -5.78
CA THR A 46 2.24 0.51 -6.25
C THR A 46 1.46 -0.63 -5.60
N GLY A 47 0.48 -0.31 -4.73
CA GLY A 47 -0.44 -1.29 -4.16
C GLY A 47 -0.06 -1.90 -2.81
N LYS A 48 0.96 -1.36 -2.11
CA LYS A 48 1.39 -1.82 -0.77
C LYS A 48 0.24 -2.04 0.22
N THR A 49 -0.54 -0.99 0.49
CA THR A 49 -1.70 -1.04 1.42
C THR A 49 -2.79 -2.00 0.93
N THR A 50 -3.04 -2.05 -0.38
CA THR A 50 -4.01 -2.98 -0.98
C THR A 50 -3.61 -4.44 -0.75
N VAL A 51 -2.33 -4.77 -1.00
CA VAL A 51 -1.80 -6.12 -0.76
C VAL A 51 -1.82 -6.46 0.72
N ALA A 52 -1.43 -5.54 1.61
CA ALA A 52 -1.52 -5.76 3.05
C ALA A 52 -2.97 -6.11 3.48
N ARG A 53 -3.96 -5.39 2.96
CA ARG A 53 -5.38 -5.67 3.23
C ARG A 53 -5.82 -7.05 2.74
N LEU A 54 -5.38 -7.47 1.55
CA LEU A 54 -5.69 -8.80 1.02
C LEU A 54 -5.02 -9.90 1.84
N VAL A 55 -3.78 -9.70 2.25
CA VAL A 55 -3.04 -10.62 3.12
C VAL A 55 -3.76 -10.79 4.46
N GLY A 56 -4.24 -9.70 5.07
CA GLY A 56 -4.99 -9.76 6.33
C GLY A 56 -6.27 -10.59 6.21
N LYS A 57 -7.03 -10.37 5.13
CA LYS A 57 -8.23 -11.19 4.82
C LYS A 57 -7.88 -12.65 4.62
N LEU A 58 -6.87 -12.95 3.81
CA LEU A 58 -6.44 -14.32 3.55
C LEU A 58 -6.06 -15.03 4.86
N PHE A 59 -5.26 -14.38 5.70
CA PHE A 59 -4.77 -14.97 6.95
C PHE A 59 -5.88 -15.19 7.97
N LYS A 60 -6.95 -14.39 7.90
CA LYS A 60 -8.18 -14.69 8.63
C LYS A 60 -8.85 -15.96 8.14
N GLU A 61 -9.04 -16.09 6.82
CA GLU A 61 -9.72 -17.25 6.22
C GLU A 61 -8.98 -18.57 6.50
N ILE A 62 -7.64 -18.55 6.57
CA ILE A 62 -6.84 -19.73 6.91
C ILE A 62 -6.57 -19.90 8.41
N GLY A 63 -7.24 -19.12 9.28
CA GLY A 63 -7.17 -19.26 10.73
C GLY A 63 -5.88 -18.76 11.39
N VAL A 64 -5.03 -18.02 10.68
CA VAL A 64 -3.80 -17.40 11.23
C VAL A 64 -4.11 -16.15 12.02
N LEU A 65 -5.05 -15.33 11.56
CA LEU A 65 -5.49 -14.11 12.23
C LEU A 65 -6.94 -14.24 12.70
N GLN A 66 -7.26 -13.73 13.89
CA GLN A 66 -8.62 -13.77 14.41
C GLN A 66 -9.59 -12.86 13.62
N LYS A 67 -9.12 -11.68 13.17
CA LYS A 67 -9.97 -10.64 12.55
C LYS A 67 -9.56 -10.30 11.12
N GLY A 68 -8.27 -10.27 10.82
CA GLY A 68 -7.74 -9.93 9.49
C GLY A 68 -7.90 -8.47 9.06
N HIS A 69 -8.27 -7.56 9.99
CA HIS A 69 -8.40 -6.14 9.69
C HIS A 69 -7.02 -5.47 9.55
N LEU A 70 -7.00 -4.34 8.84
CA LEU A 70 -5.80 -3.53 8.64
C LEU A 70 -5.94 -2.23 9.43
N VAL A 71 -4.97 -1.94 10.29
CA VAL A 71 -4.79 -0.64 10.94
C VAL A 71 -3.59 0.03 10.30
N GLU A 72 -3.84 1.10 9.56
CA GLU A 72 -2.81 1.92 8.90
C GLU A 72 -2.46 3.09 9.82
N VAL A 73 -1.16 3.32 10.04
CA VAL A 73 -0.64 4.37 10.91
C VAL A 73 0.60 5.01 10.29
N GLU A 74 0.86 6.25 10.66
CA GLU A 74 2.05 7.01 10.31
C GLU A 74 2.80 7.48 11.57
N ARG A 75 3.93 8.19 11.40
CA ARG A 75 4.73 8.70 12.53
C ARG A 75 3.90 9.51 13.52
N ALA A 76 3.01 10.37 13.01
CA ALA A 76 2.15 11.22 13.83
C ALA A 76 1.20 10.41 14.74
N ASP A 77 0.86 9.17 14.37
CA ASP A 77 0.01 8.29 15.17
C ASP A 77 0.77 7.52 16.26
N LEU A 78 2.10 7.45 16.15
CA LEU A 78 2.94 6.63 17.00
C LEU A 78 3.78 7.47 17.98
N VAL A 79 4.29 8.61 17.53
CA VAL A 79 5.18 9.46 18.32
C VAL A 79 4.38 10.51 19.08
N GLY A 80 4.62 10.62 20.39
CA GLY A 80 4.00 11.61 21.26
C GLY A 80 4.75 12.95 21.24
N GLU A 81 4.06 14.02 21.62
CA GLU A 81 4.64 15.37 21.72
C GLU A 81 5.46 15.57 23.01
N TYR A 82 5.21 14.73 24.02
CA TYR A 82 5.81 14.83 25.36
C TYR A 82 6.55 13.55 25.75
N ILE A 83 7.54 13.69 26.64
CA ILE A 83 8.32 12.58 27.20
C ILE A 83 7.39 11.54 27.83
N GLY A 84 7.61 10.26 27.50
CA GLY A 84 6.86 9.13 28.07
C GLY A 84 5.48 8.88 27.44
N HIS A 85 5.01 9.75 26.54
CA HIS A 85 3.76 9.52 25.81
C HIS A 85 3.94 8.60 24.61
N THR A 86 5.14 8.56 24.00
CA THR A 86 5.40 7.82 22.77
C THR A 86 5.18 6.32 22.93
N ALA A 87 5.82 5.68 23.92
CA ALA A 87 5.64 4.24 24.11
C ALA A 87 4.16 3.87 24.36
N GLN A 88 3.40 4.73 25.06
CA GLN A 88 1.98 4.49 25.31
C GLN A 88 1.16 4.62 24.03
N LYS A 89 1.38 5.69 23.26
CA LYS A 89 0.70 5.97 21.99
C LYS A 89 0.95 4.85 20.98
N THR A 90 2.20 4.39 20.85
CA THR A 90 2.56 3.21 20.04
C THR A 90 1.81 1.95 20.49
N ARG A 91 1.80 1.64 21.79
CA ARG A 91 1.09 0.47 22.33
C ARG A 91 -0.41 0.52 22.06
N ASP A 92 -1.02 1.69 22.08
CA ASP A 92 -2.45 1.82 21.82
C ASP A 92 -2.79 1.56 20.35
N GLN A 93 -1.91 1.94 19.40
CA GLN A 93 -2.06 1.51 17.99
C GLN A 93 -1.88 0.00 17.81
N VAL A 94 -0.92 -0.60 18.50
CA VAL A 94 -0.72 -2.07 18.52
C VAL A 94 -1.99 -2.77 19.02
N LYS A 95 -2.56 -2.32 20.14
CA LYS A 95 -3.79 -2.90 20.70
C LYS A 95 -4.95 -2.88 19.70
N ARG A 96 -5.10 -1.77 18.95
CA ARG A 96 -6.12 -1.65 17.89
C ARG A 96 -5.89 -2.67 16.76
N ALA A 97 -4.64 -3.03 16.49
CA ALA A 97 -4.26 -3.95 15.43
C ALA A 97 -4.27 -5.44 15.83
N LEU A 98 -4.40 -5.77 17.12
CA LEU A 98 -4.47 -7.18 17.58
C LEU A 98 -5.59 -7.96 16.89
N GLY A 99 -5.27 -9.15 16.38
CA GLY A 99 -6.12 -9.95 15.52
C GLY A 99 -5.98 -9.63 14.03
N GLY A 100 -5.15 -8.66 13.67
CA GLY A 100 -5.04 -8.09 12.33
C GLY A 100 -3.61 -7.72 11.96
N ILE A 101 -3.50 -6.68 11.13
CA ILE A 101 -2.25 -6.13 10.60
C ILE A 101 -2.10 -4.69 11.12
N LEU A 102 -0.96 -4.39 11.73
CA LEU A 102 -0.47 -3.03 11.93
C LEU A 102 0.44 -2.67 10.74
N PHE A 103 0.00 -1.73 9.92
CA PHE A 103 0.72 -1.25 8.74
C PHE A 103 1.23 0.15 9.00
N ILE A 104 2.55 0.32 8.99
CA ILE A 104 3.23 1.58 9.29
C ILE A 104 3.74 2.16 7.98
N ASP A 105 3.06 3.18 7.45
CA ASP A 105 3.51 3.85 6.24
C ASP A 105 4.67 4.82 6.54
N GLU A 106 5.53 5.00 5.55
CA GLU A 106 6.78 5.77 5.65
C GLU A 106 7.57 5.50 6.94
N ALA A 107 7.73 4.23 7.31
CA ALA A 107 8.30 3.81 8.60
C ALA A 107 9.71 4.36 8.88
N TYR A 108 10.49 4.65 7.83
CA TYR A 108 11.79 5.30 7.94
C TYR A 108 11.74 6.67 8.65
N SER A 109 10.58 7.33 8.64
CA SER A 109 10.36 8.60 9.33
C SER A 109 10.51 8.46 10.85
N LEU A 110 10.30 7.28 11.43
CA LEU A 110 10.52 7.02 12.86
C LEU A 110 12.00 7.13 13.26
N ALA A 111 12.92 6.88 12.32
CA ALA A 111 14.35 7.04 12.56
C ALA A 111 14.90 8.42 12.17
N ARG A 112 14.07 9.29 11.58
CA ARG A 112 14.46 10.68 11.31
C ARG A 112 14.34 11.47 12.62
N GLY A 113 15.44 12.07 13.08
CA GLY A 113 15.51 12.82 14.34
C GLY A 113 16.91 12.89 14.94
N GLY A 114 17.13 13.83 15.87
CA GLY A 114 18.34 13.88 16.70
C GLY A 114 18.21 13.03 17.98
N GLU A 115 19.20 13.09 18.88
CA GLU A 115 19.20 12.31 20.13
C GLU A 115 17.98 12.57 21.06
N ARG A 116 17.26 13.67 20.86
CA ARG A 116 16.06 14.05 21.63
C ARG A 116 14.75 13.65 20.93
N ASP A 117 14.81 12.91 19.82
CA ASP A 117 13.61 12.47 19.09
C ASP A 117 13.07 11.15 19.68
N PHE A 118 11.78 11.15 20.02
CA PHE A 118 11.09 9.99 20.59
C PHE A 118 10.78 8.87 19.57
N GLY A 119 11.15 9.04 18.30
CA GLY A 119 10.95 8.02 17.26
C GLY A 119 11.65 6.69 17.57
N LYS A 120 12.83 6.72 18.21
CA LYS A 120 13.53 5.51 18.68
C LYS A 120 12.72 4.76 19.75
N GLU A 121 12.13 5.49 20.70
CA GLU A 121 11.25 4.91 21.72
C GLU A 121 10.05 4.18 21.08
N SER A 122 9.48 4.75 20.01
CA SER A 122 8.42 4.07 19.26
C SER A 122 8.92 2.79 18.58
N ILE A 123 10.10 2.80 17.96
CA ILE A 123 10.69 1.60 17.33
C ILE A 123 10.89 0.50 18.37
N ASP A 124 11.45 0.83 19.53
CA ASP A 124 11.68 -0.14 20.61
C ASP A 124 10.36 -0.71 21.13
N ALA A 125 9.33 0.14 21.30
CA ALA A 125 8.00 -0.30 21.71
C ALA A 125 7.31 -1.19 20.66
N LEU A 126 7.47 -0.89 19.37
CA LEU A 126 6.95 -1.72 18.26
C LEU A 126 7.63 -3.09 18.23
N VAL A 127 8.97 -3.11 18.32
CA VAL A 127 9.77 -4.34 18.32
C VAL A 127 9.36 -5.25 19.48
N LYS A 128 9.25 -4.68 20.69
CA LYS A 128 8.80 -5.43 21.87
C LYS A 128 7.38 -5.97 21.68
N SER A 129 6.45 -5.12 21.26
CA SER A 129 5.04 -5.51 21.07
C SER A 129 4.87 -6.63 20.04
N MET A 130 5.70 -6.62 19.01
CA MET A 130 5.70 -7.65 17.98
C MET A 130 6.19 -9.01 18.51
N GLU A 131 7.12 -9.04 19.48
CA GLU A 131 7.52 -10.27 20.16
C GLU A 131 6.44 -10.77 21.12
N ASP A 132 5.85 -9.85 21.90
CA ASP A 132 4.80 -10.13 22.89
C ASP A 132 3.51 -10.64 22.22
N HIS A 133 3.22 -10.21 20.99
CA HIS A 133 1.98 -10.50 20.27
C HIS A 133 2.17 -11.29 18.96
N LYS A 134 3.31 -11.97 18.80
CA LYS A 134 3.68 -12.71 17.57
C LYS A 134 2.68 -13.78 17.08
N GLU A 135 1.73 -14.19 17.91
CA GLU A 135 0.72 -15.21 17.57
C GLU A 135 -0.57 -14.61 17.00
N ASN A 136 -0.78 -13.31 17.15
CA ASN A 136 -2.05 -12.67 16.77
C ASN A 136 -1.89 -11.25 16.20
N LEU A 137 -0.67 -10.85 15.86
CA LEU A 137 -0.37 -9.55 15.27
C LEU A 137 0.62 -9.72 14.14
N ILE A 138 0.29 -9.11 13.01
CA ILE A 138 1.20 -8.90 11.90
C ILE A 138 1.65 -7.45 11.90
N LEU A 139 2.96 -7.21 11.85
CA LEU A 139 3.52 -5.87 11.68
C LEU A 139 4.13 -5.75 10.28
N ILE A 140 3.69 -4.76 9.51
CA ILE A 140 4.22 -4.43 8.19
C ILE A 140 4.79 -3.01 8.21
N LEU A 141 6.07 -2.88 7.91
CA LEU A 141 6.73 -1.59 7.68
C LEU A 141 6.68 -1.27 6.19
N ALA A 142 6.28 -0.07 5.81
CA ALA A 142 6.20 0.33 4.42
C ALA A 142 6.95 1.65 4.15
N GLY A 143 7.41 1.82 2.93
CA GLY A 143 8.04 3.05 2.49
C GLY A 143 8.74 2.92 1.14
N TYR A 144 9.48 3.97 0.78
CA TYR A 144 10.34 4.00 -0.40
C TYR A 144 11.55 3.08 -0.21
N ARG A 145 12.02 2.50 -1.32
CA ARG A 145 13.03 1.43 -1.30
C ARG A 145 14.30 1.89 -0.59
N ASP A 146 14.89 3.00 -1.03
CA ASP A 146 16.20 3.45 -0.56
C ASP A 146 16.15 3.94 0.89
N GLU A 147 15.06 4.59 1.29
CA GLU A 147 14.80 5.02 2.65
C GLU A 147 14.57 3.84 3.59
N MET A 148 13.80 2.84 3.15
CA MET A 148 13.58 1.62 3.93
C MET A 148 14.85 0.80 4.08
N GLU A 149 15.70 0.74 3.06
CA GLU A 149 17.00 0.07 3.15
C GLU A 149 17.91 0.75 4.16
N ARG A 150 18.04 2.07 4.10
CA ARG A 150 18.79 2.85 5.10
C ARG A 150 18.22 2.66 6.50
N PHE A 151 16.89 2.71 6.64
CA PHE A 151 16.21 2.51 7.92
C PHE A 151 16.47 1.14 8.53
N ILE A 152 16.38 0.07 7.73
CA ILE A 152 16.63 -1.30 8.20
C ILE A 152 18.10 -1.49 8.56
N GLN A 153 19.03 -0.93 7.77
CA GLN A 153 20.46 -1.05 8.04
C GLN A 153 20.89 -0.31 9.31
N SER A 154 20.31 0.86 9.59
CA SER A 154 20.64 1.67 10.76
C SER A 154 20.03 1.17 12.07
N ASN A 155 19.07 0.24 12.01
CA ASN A 155 18.36 -0.29 13.18
C ASN A 155 18.53 -1.83 13.28
N PRO A 156 19.56 -2.33 14.01
CA PRO A 156 19.79 -3.77 14.18
C PRO A 156 18.57 -4.53 14.76
N GLY A 157 17.81 -3.89 15.64
CA GLY A 157 16.56 -4.42 16.21
C GLY A 157 15.51 -4.72 15.13
N VAL A 158 15.36 -3.81 14.15
CA VAL A 158 14.47 -3.99 13.00
C VAL A 158 15.06 -5.03 12.04
N ARG A 159 16.34 -4.93 11.67
CA ARG A 159 16.98 -5.85 10.72
C ARG A 159 16.83 -7.32 11.09
N SER A 160 17.02 -7.66 12.37
CA SER A 160 16.94 -9.04 12.86
C SER A 160 15.52 -9.62 12.84
N ARG A 161 14.50 -8.75 12.86
CA ARG A 161 13.10 -9.14 13.11
C ARG A 161 12.18 -9.03 11.89
N PHE A 162 12.64 -8.38 10.82
CA PHE A 162 11.91 -8.24 9.55
C PHE A 162 12.59 -9.02 8.42
N PRO A 163 12.56 -10.37 8.46
CA PRO A 163 13.25 -11.20 7.47
C PRO A 163 12.57 -11.17 6.10
N ILE A 164 11.28 -10.83 6.04
CA ILE A 164 10.54 -10.80 4.78
C ILE A 164 10.52 -9.38 4.25
N GLN A 165 11.16 -9.20 3.09
CA GLN A 165 11.18 -7.94 2.36
C GLN A 165 10.54 -8.17 1.00
N ILE A 166 9.58 -7.32 0.66
CA ILE A 166 8.79 -7.43 -0.55
C ILE A 166 8.92 -6.13 -1.33
N ASP A 167 9.37 -6.26 -2.57
CA ASP A 167 9.49 -5.15 -3.51
C ASP A 167 8.21 -5.00 -4.34
N PHE A 168 7.73 -3.75 -4.40
CA PHE A 168 6.60 -3.31 -5.19
C PHE A 168 7.11 -2.41 -6.32
N PRO A 169 7.48 -2.99 -7.47
CA PRO A 169 7.97 -2.23 -8.61
C PRO A 169 6.85 -1.36 -9.19
N ASP A 170 7.26 -0.33 -9.93
CA ASP A 170 6.32 0.51 -10.66
C ASP A 170 5.53 -0.31 -11.70
N TYR A 171 4.31 0.16 -11.97
CA TYR A 171 3.45 -0.43 -12.98
C TYR A 171 3.88 -0.02 -14.38
N THR A 172 3.80 -0.97 -15.30
CA THR A 172 3.88 -0.72 -16.74
C THR A 172 2.67 0.10 -17.20
N VAL A 173 2.80 0.78 -18.35
CA VAL A 173 1.69 1.51 -18.98
C VAL A 173 0.45 0.62 -19.14
N HIS A 174 0.64 -0.62 -19.58
CA HIS A 174 -0.46 -1.58 -19.72
C HIS A 174 -1.15 -1.88 -18.38
N GLU A 175 -0.39 -2.10 -17.30
CA GLU A 175 -0.96 -2.29 -15.96
C GLU A 175 -1.68 -1.03 -15.45
N LEU A 176 -1.16 0.17 -15.76
CA LEU A 176 -1.81 1.44 -15.42
C LEU A 176 -3.13 1.64 -16.17
N MET A 177 -3.20 1.24 -17.44
CA MET A 177 -4.45 1.23 -18.22
C MET A 177 -5.47 0.26 -17.62
N GLN A 178 -5.05 -0.93 -17.17
CA GLN A 178 -5.93 -1.86 -16.47
C GLN A 178 -6.46 -1.29 -15.15
N ILE A 179 -5.60 -0.58 -14.41
CA ILE A 179 -6.01 0.12 -13.18
C ILE A 179 -7.01 1.23 -13.52
N ALA A 180 -6.82 1.95 -14.62
CA ALA A 180 -7.77 2.98 -15.08
C ALA A 180 -9.13 2.37 -15.40
N ASP A 181 -9.17 1.28 -16.17
CA ASP A 181 -10.40 0.56 -16.52
C ASP A 181 -11.16 0.08 -15.26
N LEU A 182 -10.42 -0.43 -14.26
CA LEU A 182 -11.01 -0.82 -12.96
C LEU A 182 -11.58 0.38 -12.20
N MET A 183 -10.85 1.50 -12.14
CA MET A 183 -11.27 2.70 -11.43
C MET A 183 -12.47 3.40 -12.07
N LEU A 184 -12.57 3.35 -13.40
CA LEU A 184 -13.67 3.90 -14.16
C LEU A 184 -14.94 3.05 -14.02
N SER A 185 -14.81 1.71 -14.17
CA SER A 185 -15.94 0.79 -14.01
C SER A 185 -16.57 0.84 -12.61
N GLN A 186 -15.76 0.94 -11.56
CA GLN A 186 -16.24 1.12 -10.18
C GLN A 186 -17.06 2.40 -9.98
N ARG A 187 -16.81 3.43 -10.78
CA ARG A 187 -17.53 4.71 -10.75
C ARG A 187 -18.59 4.83 -11.85
N GLN A 188 -18.82 3.77 -12.63
CA GLN A 188 -19.75 3.76 -13.77
C GLN A 188 -19.40 4.76 -14.88
N TYR A 189 -18.11 5.06 -15.06
CA TYR A 189 -17.61 5.86 -16.19
C TYR A 189 -16.96 4.97 -17.24
N CYS A 190 -16.90 5.48 -18.47
CA CYS A 190 -16.12 4.90 -19.57
C CYS A 190 -15.35 5.99 -20.32
N LEU A 191 -14.26 5.60 -20.98
CA LEU A 191 -13.50 6.48 -21.87
C LEU A 191 -13.98 6.29 -23.30
N SER A 192 -14.07 7.40 -24.06
CA SER A 192 -14.13 7.31 -25.52
C SER A 192 -12.84 6.69 -26.07
N SER A 193 -12.88 6.18 -27.31
CA SER A 193 -11.70 5.62 -27.97
C SER A 193 -10.53 6.61 -28.00
N GLU A 194 -10.82 7.88 -28.27
CA GLU A 194 -9.84 8.97 -28.29
C GLU A 194 -9.32 9.30 -26.89
N ALA A 195 -10.20 9.29 -25.87
CA ALA A 195 -9.80 9.51 -24.49
C ALA A 195 -8.89 8.39 -23.97
N ARG A 196 -9.14 7.14 -24.38
CA ARG A 196 -8.29 5.99 -24.04
C ARG A 196 -6.88 6.14 -24.63
N LEU A 197 -6.78 6.55 -25.90
CA LEU A 197 -5.49 6.82 -26.55
C LEU A 197 -4.75 7.98 -25.88
N GLU A 198 -5.47 9.05 -25.52
CA GLU A 198 -4.87 10.20 -24.85
C GLU A 198 -4.37 9.86 -23.44
N LEU A 199 -5.15 9.10 -22.66
CA LEU A 199 -4.70 8.62 -21.36
C LEU A 199 -3.43 7.77 -21.48
N GLN A 200 -3.41 6.83 -22.44
CA GLN A 200 -2.24 6.01 -22.70
C GLN A 200 -1.01 6.88 -23.04
N ARG A 201 -1.17 7.87 -23.92
CA ARG A 201 -0.10 8.80 -24.30
C ARG A 201 0.45 9.58 -23.11
N ILE A 202 -0.44 10.07 -22.22
CA ILE A 202 -0.04 10.77 -20.99
C ILE A 202 0.76 9.84 -20.08
N LEU A 203 0.28 8.60 -19.88
CA LEU A 203 0.97 7.61 -19.03
C LEU A 203 2.33 7.21 -19.62
N GLU A 204 2.42 6.98 -20.92
CA GLU A 204 3.69 6.69 -21.60
C GLU A 204 4.71 7.81 -21.43
N LYS A 205 4.29 9.07 -21.55
CA LYS A 205 5.14 10.23 -21.30
C LYS A 205 5.66 10.23 -19.86
N GLN A 206 4.76 10.06 -18.88
CA GLN A 206 5.12 10.04 -17.46
C GLN A 206 6.04 8.88 -17.07
N VAL A 207 5.83 7.69 -17.67
CA VAL A 207 6.72 6.54 -17.46
C VAL A 207 8.14 6.81 -18.01
N ARG A 208 8.25 7.46 -19.18
CA ARG A 208 9.55 7.82 -19.76
C ARG A 208 10.29 8.90 -18.98
N GLU A 209 9.57 9.88 -18.47
CA GLU A 209 10.14 11.02 -17.72
C GLU A 209 10.46 10.66 -16.26
N GLY A 210 9.95 9.52 -15.77
CA GLY A 210 10.08 9.08 -14.39
C GLY A 210 8.88 9.52 -13.56
N MET A 211 8.28 8.58 -12.82
CA MET A 211 6.97 8.81 -12.20
C MET A 211 7.00 9.58 -10.86
N GLY A 212 8.19 9.86 -10.31
CA GLY A 212 8.36 10.59 -9.05
C GLY A 212 7.47 10.09 -7.90
N HIS A 213 7.17 10.96 -6.93
CA HIS A 213 6.31 10.62 -5.78
C HIS A 213 4.81 10.59 -6.09
N ASN A 214 4.37 11.12 -7.24
CA ASN A 214 2.96 11.14 -7.65
C ASN A 214 2.61 10.06 -8.68
N GLY A 215 3.46 9.06 -8.82
CA GLY A 215 3.37 8.01 -9.84
C GLY A 215 2.30 6.95 -9.66
N ASN A 216 2.31 5.97 -10.57
CA ASN A 216 1.54 4.73 -10.50
C ASN A 216 0.01 4.93 -10.41
N ALA A 217 -0.68 4.11 -9.61
CA ALA A 217 -2.14 4.18 -9.46
C ALA A 217 -2.61 5.53 -8.88
N ARG A 218 -1.75 6.28 -8.18
CA ARG A 218 -2.08 7.62 -7.68
C ARG A 218 -2.19 8.60 -8.85
N LEU A 219 -1.25 8.57 -9.80
CA LEU A 219 -1.35 9.33 -11.05
C LEU A 219 -2.65 9.02 -11.80
N VAL A 220 -2.95 7.74 -12.01
CA VAL A 220 -4.15 7.29 -12.73
C VAL A 220 -5.41 7.80 -12.05
N ARG A 221 -5.50 7.69 -10.72
CA ARG A 221 -6.62 8.24 -9.94
C ARG A 221 -6.77 9.74 -10.17
N ASN A 222 -5.68 10.50 -10.07
CA ASN A 222 -5.71 11.95 -10.21
C ASN A 222 -6.15 12.38 -11.63
N LEU A 223 -5.70 11.67 -12.67
CA LEU A 223 -6.11 11.91 -14.06
C LEU A 223 -7.60 11.64 -14.26
N ILE A 224 -8.11 10.52 -13.72
CA ILE A 224 -9.53 10.18 -13.80
C ILE A 224 -10.39 11.21 -13.05
N GLU A 225 -10.01 11.57 -11.81
CA GLU A 225 -10.76 12.54 -11.02
C GLU A 225 -10.78 13.93 -11.67
N ARG A 226 -9.67 14.35 -12.29
CA ARG A 226 -9.61 15.57 -13.08
C ARG A 226 -10.49 15.48 -14.33
N GLY A 227 -10.44 14.35 -15.04
CA GLY A 227 -11.28 14.08 -16.21
C GLY A 227 -12.78 14.16 -15.89
N ILE A 228 -13.20 13.57 -14.77
CA ILE A 228 -14.60 13.64 -14.31
C ILE A 228 -15.00 15.09 -14.00
N ARG A 229 -14.15 15.86 -13.32
CA ARG A 229 -14.44 17.28 -13.04
C ARG A 229 -14.59 18.10 -14.31
N ARG A 230 -13.72 17.90 -15.30
CA ARG A 230 -13.78 18.59 -16.60
C ARG A 230 -14.98 18.19 -17.43
N GLN A 231 -15.31 16.90 -17.44
CA GLN A 231 -16.53 16.42 -18.05
C GLN A 231 -17.76 17.12 -17.45
N ALA A 232 -17.84 17.25 -16.11
CA ALA A 232 -18.93 17.98 -15.47
C ALA A 232 -19.04 19.45 -15.94
N VAL A 233 -17.91 20.17 -16.00
CA VAL A 233 -17.86 21.56 -16.49
C VAL A 233 -18.29 21.64 -17.96
N ARG A 234 -17.82 20.71 -18.80
CA ARG A 234 -18.21 20.60 -20.22
C ARG A 234 -19.72 20.41 -20.37
N LEU A 235 -20.32 19.54 -19.58
CA LEU A 235 -21.75 19.26 -19.65
C LEU A 235 -22.62 20.45 -19.23
N ILE A 236 -22.19 21.23 -18.23
CA ILE A 236 -22.92 22.45 -17.79
C ILE A 236 -23.07 23.45 -18.96
N SER A 237 -22.05 23.56 -19.80
CA SER A 237 -22.04 24.47 -20.95
C SER A 237 -22.78 23.92 -22.19
N GLN A 238 -23.32 22.71 -22.13
CA GLN A 238 -23.92 22.01 -23.27
C GLN A 238 -25.44 22.23 -23.31
N LYS A 239 -25.96 22.68 -24.46
CA LYS A 239 -27.41 22.96 -24.64
C LYS A 239 -28.29 21.70 -24.57
N GLU A 240 -27.77 20.57 -25.04
CA GLU A 240 -28.46 19.27 -25.02
C GLU A 240 -27.50 18.19 -24.49
N ILE A 241 -27.92 17.46 -23.46
CA ILE A 241 -27.13 16.42 -22.80
C ILE A 241 -27.83 15.08 -22.99
N LYS A 242 -27.13 14.09 -23.54
CA LYS A 242 -27.64 12.71 -23.63
C LYS A 242 -27.22 11.92 -22.40
N ARG A 243 -27.94 10.84 -22.09
CA ARG A 243 -27.56 9.94 -20.98
C ARG A 243 -26.13 9.40 -21.11
N GLU A 244 -25.71 9.10 -22.34
CA GLU A 244 -24.36 8.63 -22.64
C GLU A 244 -23.28 9.66 -22.26
N ASP A 245 -23.59 10.96 -22.37
CA ASP A 245 -22.63 12.02 -22.04
C ASP A 245 -22.33 12.09 -20.54
N LEU A 246 -23.25 11.61 -19.68
CA LEU A 246 -23.09 11.59 -18.23
C LEU A 246 -22.02 10.59 -17.75
N VAL A 247 -21.75 9.56 -18.55
CA VAL A 247 -20.82 8.47 -18.23
C VAL A 247 -19.56 8.48 -19.09
N LEU A 248 -19.58 9.17 -20.24
CA LEU A 248 -18.50 9.16 -21.21
C LEU A 248 -17.52 10.32 -21.00
N ILE A 249 -16.29 9.98 -20.59
CA ILE A 249 -15.14 10.88 -20.56
C ILE A 249 -14.53 10.93 -21.96
N ARG A 250 -14.40 12.14 -22.51
CA ARG A 250 -13.86 12.40 -23.86
C ARG A 250 -12.43 12.90 -23.77
N ARG A 251 -11.73 12.90 -24.91
CA ARG A 251 -10.32 13.34 -25.01
C ARG A 251 -10.05 14.69 -24.38
N GLN A 252 -10.86 15.71 -24.67
CA GLN A 252 -10.72 17.06 -24.13
C GLN A 252 -10.81 17.13 -22.60
N ASP A 253 -11.44 16.13 -21.95
CA ASP A 253 -11.54 16.09 -20.50
C ASP A 253 -10.18 15.68 -19.87
N LEU A 254 -9.28 15.06 -20.63
CA LEU A 254 -7.96 14.57 -20.18
C LEU A 254 -6.77 15.46 -20.61
N GLU A 255 -6.97 16.37 -21.56
CA GLU A 255 -5.90 17.23 -22.08
C GLU A 255 -5.42 18.24 -21.02
N PRO A 256 -4.10 18.43 -20.82
CA PRO A 256 -3.61 19.44 -19.89
C PRO A 256 -3.99 20.84 -20.39
N HIS A 257 -4.68 21.62 -19.56
CA HIS A 257 -4.97 23.03 -19.82
C HIS A 257 -3.89 23.92 -19.20
N ALA A 258 -3.71 25.13 -19.74
CA ALA A 258 -2.69 26.09 -19.27
C ALA A 258 -2.83 26.45 -17.77
N GLU A 259 -4.02 26.28 -17.19
CA GLU A 259 -4.32 26.51 -15.77
C GLU A 259 -3.81 25.40 -14.82
N ASP A 260 -3.25 24.31 -15.34
CA ASP A 260 -2.72 23.19 -14.54
C ASP A 260 -1.25 23.38 -14.10
N SER A 261 -0.66 24.57 -14.33
CA SER A 261 0.75 24.90 -14.03
C SER A 261 0.91 25.70 -12.75
#